data_AF-A0A6H2FXP7-F1
#
_entry.id   AF-A0A6H2FXP7-F1
#
_cell.length_a   1.000
_cell.length_b   1.000
_cell.length_c   1.000
_cell.angle_alpha   90.00
_cell.angle_beta   90.00
_cell.angle_gamma   90.00
#
_symmetry.space_group_name_H-M   'P 1'
#
loop_
_entity.id
_entity.type
_entity.pdbx_description
1 polymer ?
#
loop_
_entity_poly.entity_id
_entity_poly.type
_entity_poly.pdbx_seq_one_letter_code
_entity_poly.pdbx_strand_id
1 'polypeptide(L)'
;MDISFICTNIGDKFIYTILIKQQWKFSAEFSGYIILLNKNTTGDIILASIEIINIIINTNKNLYNLHYKMYLFTQKIINFLLKKNNFLKKKK
;
A
#
# COMPACT_ATOMS: atom_id res chain seq x y z
N MET A 1 3.46 18.44 -7.45
CA MET A 1 3.68 17.00 -7.20
C MET A 1 2.40 16.35 -7.65
N ASP A 2 2.35 16.00 -8.94
CA ASP A 2 1.08 15.94 -9.68
C ASP A 2 0.72 14.49 -9.94
N ILE A 3 0.49 13.76 -8.85
CA ILE A 3 0.10 12.34 -8.88
C ILE A 3 -1.26 12.25 -8.18
N SER A 4 -2.27 11.80 -8.92
CA SER A 4 -3.61 11.57 -8.37
C SER A 4 -3.58 10.52 -7.26
N PHE A 5 -4.32 10.77 -6.19
CA PHE A 5 -4.35 9.91 -5.00
C PHE A 5 -5.79 9.65 -4.55
N ILE A 6 -6.09 8.41 -4.17
CA ILE A 6 -7.40 7.98 -3.66
C ILE A 6 -7.18 7.04 -2.47
N CYS A 7 -7.87 7.30 -1.35
CA CYS A 7 -7.98 6.36 -0.25
C CYS A 7 -9.12 5.35 -0.49
N THR A 8 -8.92 4.10 -0.07
CA THR A 8 -9.91 3.03 -0.17
C THR A 8 -10.26 2.51 1.22
N ASN A 9 -11.36 1.74 1.32
CA ASN A 9 -11.58 0.92 2.52
C ASN A 9 -10.49 -0.16 2.62
N ILE A 10 -10.23 -0.64 3.84
CA ILE A 10 -9.22 -1.67 4.12
C ILE A 10 -9.59 -2.97 3.41
N GLY A 11 -8.63 -3.55 2.70
CA GLY A 11 -8.72 -4.87 2.07
C GLY A 11 -8.53 -4.85 0.55
N ASP A 12 -7.83 -5.87 0.05
CA ASP A 12 -7.34 -6.01 -1.32
C ASP A 12 -8.43 -5.82 -2.38
N LYS A 13 -9.66 -6.29 -2.10
CA LYS A 13 -10.81 -6.17 -3.02
C LYS A 13 -11.12 -4.72 -3.36
N PHE A 14 -11.11 -3.83 -2.36
CA PHE A 14 -11.42 -2.41 -2.60
C PHE A 14 -10.34 -1.75 -3.43
N ILE A 15 -9.08 -2.07 -3.15
CA ILE A 15 -7.93 -1.57 -3.91
C ILE A 15 -8.02 -1.99 -5.36
N TYR A 16 -8.22 -3.29 -5.61
CA TYR A 16 -8.32 -3.83 -6.96
C TYR A 16 -9.46 -3.19 -7.76
N THR A 17 -10.64 -3.01 -7.15
CA THR A 17 -11.77 -2.35 -7.83
C THR A 17 -11.47 -0.90 -8.21
N ILE A 18 -10.75 -0.16 -7.37
CA ILE A 18 -10.38 1.23 -7.63
C ILE A 18 -9.30 1.31 -8.69
N LEU A 19 -8.32 0.42 -8.66
CA LEU A 19 -7.30 0.33 -9.70
C LEU A 19 -7.91 0.11 -11.08
N ILE A 20 -8.84 -0.83 -11.22
CA ILE A 20 -9.55 -1.07 -12.50
C ILE A 20 -10.35 0.16 -12.91
N LYS A 21 -11.15 0.71 -11.99
CA LYS A 21 -12.02 1.86 -12.29
C LYS A 21 -11.23 3.09 -12.74
N GLN A 22 -10.06 3.31 -12.15
CA GLN A 22 -9.19 4.44 -12.46
C GLN A 22 -8.17 4.13 -13.56
N GLN A 23 -8.12 2.89 -14.06
CA GLN A 23 -7.08 2.40 -14.97
C GLN A 23 -5.66 2.63 -14.43
N TRP A 24 -5.50 2.55 -13.10
CA TRP A 24 -4.22 2.71 -12.43
C TRP A 24 -3.48 1.40 -12.36
N LYS A 25 -2.14 1.46 -12.32
CA LYS A 25 -1.26 0.29 -12.37
C LYS A 25 -0.60 -0.03 -11.03
N PHE A 26 -0.67 0.87 -10.07
CA PHE A 26 0.08 0.81 -8.83
C PHE A 26 -0.83 1.09 -7.63
N SER A 27 -0.72 0.24 -6.61
CA SER A 27 -1.27 0.51 -5.28
C SER A 27 -0.33 -0.05 -4.22
N ALA A 28 -0.43 0.51 -3.01
CA ALA A 28 0.29 0.03 -1.85
C ALA A 28 -0.56 0.20 -0.59
N GLU A 29 -0.51 -0.79 0.30
CA GLU A 29 -1.02 -0.70 1.65
C GLU A 29 0.13 -0.53 2.66
N PHE A 30 -0.20 0.01 3.85
CA PHE A 30 0.75 0.12 4.97
C PHE A 30 1.30 -1.24 5.46
N SER A 31 0.61 -2.33 5.17
CA SER A 31 1.04 -3.70 5.46
C SER A 31 2.26 -4.15 4.63
N GLY A 32 2.60 -3.41 3.57
CA GLY A 32 3.58 -3.83 2.56
C GLY A 32 2.96 -4.61 1.40
N TYR A 33 1.64 -4.76 1.37
CA TYR A 33 0.93 -5.32 0.22
C TYR A 33 0.93 -4.32 -0.94
N ILE A 34 1.60 -4.67 -2.04
CA ILE A 34 1.77 -3.82 -3.22
C ILE A 34 1.24 -4.56 -4.44
N ILE A 35 0.33 -3.93 -5.20
CA ILE A 35 -0.14 -4.46 -6.49
C ILE A 35 0.49 -3.64 -7.62
N LEU A 36 1.12 -4.35 -8.56
CA LEU A 36 1.66 -3.85 -9.82
C LEU A 36 0.89 -4.48 -10.98
N LEU A 37 -0.26 -3.90 -11.35
CA LEU A 37 -1.20 -4.50 -12.33
C LEU A 37 -0.62 -4.67 -13.74
N ASN A 38 0.44 -3.96 -14.07
CA ASN A 38 1.17 -4.15 -15.32
C ASN A 38 2.02 -5.43 -15.35
N LYS A 39 2.23 -6.07 -14.19
CA LYS A 39 3.11 -7.24 -14.05
C LYS A 39 2.43 -8.44 -13.39
N ASN A 40 1.55 -8.20 -12.42
CA ASN A 40 0.80 -9.25 -11.74
C ASN A 40 -0.62 -8.76 -11.39
N THR A 41 -1.59 -9.67 -11.35
CA THR A 41 -3.00 -9.35 -11.06
C THR A 41 -3.30 -9.27 -9.56
N THR A 42 -2.40 -9.75 -8.71
CA THR A 42 -2.50 -9.71 -7.25
C THR A 42 -1.29 -9.01 -6.63
N GLY A 43 -1.34 -8.77 -5.33
CA GLY A 43 -0.18 -8.25 -4.61
C GLY A 43 0.96 -9.26 -4.59
N ASP A 44 2.17 -8.80 -4.89
CA ASP A 44 3.36 -9.63 -5.00
C ASP A 44 4.58 -8.89 -4.44
N ILE A 45 5.02 -9.33 -3.26
CA ILE A 45 6.11 -8.67 -2.54
C ILE A 45 7.47 -8.95 -3.15
N ILE A 46 7.67 -10.11 -3.79
CA ILE A 46 8.95 -10.45 -4.42
C ILE A 46 9.13 -9.56 -5.64
N LEU A 47 8.09 -9.46 -6.45
CA LEU A 47 8.10 -8.63 -7.65
C LEU A 47 8.24 -7.14 -7.30
N ALA A 48 7.56 -6.66 -6.26
CA ALA A 48 7.73 -5.30 -5.75
C ALA A 48 9.16 -5.04 -5.25
N SER A 49 9.76 -6.01 -4.55
CA SER A 49 11.16 -5.90 -4.07
C SER A 49 12.15 -5.81 -5.22
N ILE A 50 11.95 -6.62 -6.27
CA ILE A 50 12.77 -6.57 -7.49
C ILE A 50 12.64 -5.21 -8.17
N GLU A 51 11.44 -4.62 -8.22
CA GLU A 51 11.27 -3.26 -8.77
C GLU A 51 11.99 -2.19 -7.96
N ILE A 52 11.97 -2.29 -6.64
CA ILE A 52 12.73 -1.36 -5.79
C ILE A 52 14.23 -1.47 -6.08
N ILE A 53 14.75 -2.69 -6.20
CA ILE A 53 16.16 -2.92 -6.55
C ILE A 53 16.48 -2.36 -7.95
N ASN A 54 15.60 -2.59 -8.92
CA ASN A 54 15.72 -2.05 -10.27
C ASN A 54 15.79 -0.51 -10.25
N ILE A 55 14.96 0.16 -9.45
CA ILE A 55 15.01 1.62 -9.26
C ILE A 55 16.33 2.06 -8.64
N ILE A 56 16.82 1.37 -7.62
CA ILE A 56 18.12 1.66 -6.97
C ILE A 56 19.25 1.62 -8.00
N ILE A 57 19.30 0.55 -8.82
CA ILE A 57 20.32 0.37 -9.86
C ILE A 57 20.19 1.48 -10.93
N ASN A 58 19.00 1.70 -11.47
CA ASN A 58 18.78 2.65 -12.57
C ASN A 58 19.01 4.11 -12.15
N THR A 59 18.76 4.45 -10.88
CA THR A 59 18.95 5.82 -10.38
C THR A 59 20.33 6.07 -9.80
N ASN A 60 21.14 5.00 -9.62
CA ASN A 60 22.42 5.01 -8.93
C ASN A 60 22.35 5.71 -7.55
N LYS A 61 21.23 5.52 -6.85
CA LYS A 61 20.95 6.10 -5.53
C LYS A 61 20.63 4.99 -4.55
N ASN A 62 21.16 5.10 -3.33
CA ASN A 62 20.75 4.21 -2.25
C ASN A 62 19.30 4.49 -1.82
N LEU A 63 18.72 3.53 -1.09
CA LEU A 63 17.33 3.61 -0.64
C LEU A 63 17.06 4.84 0.25
N TYR A 64 18.04 5.22 1.09
CA TYR A 64 17.95 6.40 1.96
C TYR A 64 17.72 7.69 1.15
N ASN A 65 18.48 7.88 0.08
CA ASN A 65 18.37 9.04 -0.81
C ASN A 65 17.07 9.03 -1.61
N LEU A 66 16.55 7.85 -1.97
CA LEU A 66 15.28 7.72 -2.67
C LEU A 66 14.09 8.11 -1.78
N HIS A 67 14.13 7.73 -0.49
CA HIS A 67 13.07 8.04 0.47
C HIS A 67 13.18 9.45 1.07
N TYR A 68 14.33 10.14 0.99
CA TYR A 68 14.61 11.39 1.73
C TYR A 68 13.55 12.51 1.59
N LYS A 69 12.80 12.55 0.49
CA LYS A 69 11.73 13.55 0.28
C LYS A 69 10.39 13.18 0.92
N MET A 70 10.28 12.00 1.54
CA MET A 70 9.07 11.53 2.21
C MET A 70 9.24 11.63 3.73
N TYR A 71 8.39 12.44 4.36
CA TYR A 71 8.33 12.58 5.81
C TYR A 71 7.15 11.79 6.35
N LEU A 72 7.43 10.80 7.19
CA LEU A 72 6.39 10.02 7.86
C LEU A 72 5.94 10.76 9.12
N PHE A 73 4.63 10.96 9.25
CA PHE A 73 4.04 11.43 10.51
C PHE A 73 4.04 10.31 11.54
N THR A 74 4.11 10.69 12.82
CA THR A 74 4.01 9.74 13.93
C THR A 74 2.63 9.07 13.93
N GLN A 75 2.62 7.74 13.83
CA GLN A 75 1.41 6.93 13.84
C GLN A 75 1.52 5.84 14.91
N LYS A 76 0.43 5.56 15.62
CA LYS A 76 0.35 4.48 16.62
C LYS A 76 -0.85 3.59 16.32
N ILE A 77 -0.59 2.30 16.11
CA ILE A 77 -1.62 1.27 15.88
C ILE A 77 -1.67 0.38 17.12
N ILE A 78 -2.85 0.25 17.72
CA ILE A 78 -3.07 -0.58 18.92
C ILE A 78 -4.12 -1.63 18.60
N ASN A 79 -3.70 -2.90 18.58
CA ASN A 79 -4.58 -4.03 18.31
C ASN A 79 -5.05 -4.64 19.64
N PHE A 80 -6.35 -4.58 19.90
CA PHE A 80 -6.94 -5.20 21.08
C PHE A 80 -7.45 -6.61 20.76
N LEU A 81 -7.00 -7.60 21.52
CA LEU A 81 -7.54 -8.95 21.45
C LEU A 81 -8.94 -8.96 22.08
N LEU A 82 -9.95 -9.26 21.28
CA LEU A 82 -11.32 -9.40 21.76
C LEU A 82 -11.58 -10.84 22.21
N LYS A 83 -12.10 -11.03 23.43
CA LYS A 83 -12.69 -12.32 23.82
C LYS A 83 -13.98 -12.51 23.03
N LYS A 84 -14.16 -13.69 22.41
CA LYS A 84 -15.40 -14.07 21.72
C LYS A 84 -16.59 -13.80 22.65
N ASN A 85 -17.59 -13.06 22.16
CA ASN A 85 -18.90 -12.75 22.78
C ASN A 85 -19.13 -11.32 23.29
N ASN A 86 -18.79 -10.28 22.52
CA ASN A 86 -19.50 -8.98 22.61
C ASN A 86 -19.27 -8.18 21.32
N PHE A 87 -19.97 -8.55 20.25
CA PHE A 87 -20.01 -7.72 19.05
C PHE A 87 -20.85 -6.47 19.31
N LEU A 88 -20.13 -5.34 19.30
CA LEU A 88 -20.55 -3.96 19.05
C LEU A 88 -21.98 -3.82 18.48
N LYS A 89 -22.94 -3.43 19.34
CA LYS A 89 -24.12 -2.69 18.88
C LYS A 89 -23.61 -1.40 18.23
N LYS A 90 -23.73 -1.30 16.89
CA LYS A 90 -23.48 -0.05 16.16
C LYS A 90 -24.27 1.08 16.84
N LYS A 91 -23.58 2.11 17.32
CA LYS A 91 -24.20 3.41 17.60
C LYS A 91 -24.72 3.97 16.27
N LYS A 92 -25.92 4.55 16.36
CA LYS A 92 -26.75 5.16 15.31
C LYS A 92 -25.96 6.03 14.34
#